data_AF-A0AA38JHL9-F1
#
_entry.id   AF-A0AA38JHL9-F1
#
_cell.length_a   1.000
_cell.length_b   1.000
_cell.length_c   1.000
_cell.angle_alpha   90.00
_cell.angle_beta   90.00
_cell.angle_gamma   90.00
#
_symmetry.space_group_name_H-M   'P 1'
#
loop_
_entity.id
_entity.type
_entity.pdbx_description
1 polymer ?
#
loop_
_entity_poly.entity_id
_entity_poly.type
_entity_poly.pdbx_seq_one_letter_code
_entity_poly.pdbx_strand_id
1 'polypeptide(L)'
;MSPNQHSQHAQRRPALISELAVRAQQTDWDENGPFKYFLRLAERYRKDAKEAVARGDLEEAFVAFARSASIVLEKLPSHRDYHTSLTNTQRHNLTLVRYFHDTVV
;
A
#
# COMPACT_ATOMS: atom_id res chain seq x y z
N MET A 1 28.60 6.19 20.84
CA MET A 1 28.82 5.47 19.58
C MET A 1 27.55 4.70 19.28
N SER A 2 26.76 5.16 18.29
CA SER A 2 25.48 4.51 17.93
C SER A 2 25.73 3.43 16.90
N PRO A 3 25.21 2.19 17.07
CA PRO A 3 25.46 1.13 16.12
C PRO A 3 24.69 1.37 14.82
N ASN A 4 25.45 1.32 13.74
CA ASN A 4 25.08 1.53 12.35
C ASN A 4 24.06 0.46 11.92
N GLN A 5 22.80 0.84 11.69
CA GLN A 5 21.71 -0.09 11.31
C GLN A 5 21.80 -0.60 9.86
N HIS A 6 22.83 -0.21 9.10
CA HIS A 6 22.95 -0.49 7.66
C HIS A 6 23.52 -1.89 7.31
N SER A 7 23.82 -2.75 8.29
CA SER A 7 24.56 -4.01 8.02
C SER A 7 23.75 -5.30 8.18
N GLN A 8 22.46 -5.24 8.50
CA GLN A 8 21.66 -6.47 8.71
C GLN A 8 21.15 -7.14 7.41
N HIS A 9 21.22 -6.46 6.26
CA HIS A 9 20.71 -6.99 4.99
C HIS A 9 21.71 -7.87 4.23
N ALA A 10 23.01 -7.86 4.57
CA ALA A 10 24.05 -8.50 3.77
C ALA A 10 24.19 -10.03 3.94
N GLN A 11 23.42 -10.65 4.85
CA GLN A 11 23.59 -12.07 5.24
C GLN A 11 22.30 -12.92 5.13
N ARG A 12 21.18 -12.36 4.64
CA ARG A 12 19.94 -13.12 4.44
C ARG A 12 19.65 -13.32 2.96
N ARG A 13 19.18 -14.52 2.61
CA ARG A 13 18.61 -14.77 1.28
C ARG A 13 17.51 -13.73 1.01
N PRO A 14 17.35 -13.26 -0.24
CA PRO A 14 16.21 -12.42 -0.60
C PRO A 14 14.90 -13.06 -0.16
N ALA A 15 13.96 -12.24 0.31
CA ALA A 15 12.64 -12.70 0.67
C ALA A 15 11.89 -13.19 -0.58
N LEU A 16 11.06 -14.21 -0.41
CA LEU A 16 10.17 -14.69 -1.46
C LEU A 16 9.01 -13.72 -1.63
N ILE A 17 8.44 -13.66 -2.84
CA ILE A 17 7.25 -12.87 -3.14
C ILE A 17 6.10 -13.23 -2.18
N SER A 18 5.92 -14.50 -1.84
CA SER A 18 4.92 -14.95 -0.88
C SER A 18 5.18 -14.42 0.54
N GLU A 19 6.44 -14.39 0.99
CA GLU A 19 6.83 -13.83 2.29
C GLU A 19 6.56 -12.31 2.32
N LEU A 20 6.86 -11.61 1.22
CA LEU A 20 6.59 -10.18 1.08
C LEU A 20 5.08 -9.89 1.01
N ALA A 21 4.30 -10.74 0.34
CA ALA A 21 2.84 -10.62 0.30
C ALA A 21 2.24 -10.76 1.70
N VAL A 22 2.71 -11.71 2.51
CA VAL A 22 2.29 -11.84 3.93
C VAL A 22 2.66 -10.58 4.73
N ARG A 23 3.84 -9.99 4.52
CA ARG A 23 4.20 -8.70 5.16
C ARG A 23 3.28 -7.55 4.72
N ALA A 24 2.86 -7.54 3.46
CA ALA A 24 1.99 -6.51 2.93
C ALA A 24 0.55 -6.58 3.46
N GLN A 25 0.07 -7.78 3.83
CA GLN A 25 -1.25 -7.96 4.44
C GLN A 25 -1.38 -7.30 5.81
N GLN A 26 -0.26 -7.07 6.51
CA GLN A 26 -0.22 -6.29 7.74
C GLN A 26 -0.48 -4.82 7.40
N THR A 27 -1.73 -4.41 7.52
CA THR A 27 -2.20 -3.04 7.27
C THR A 27 -2.82 -2.48 8.55
N ASP A 28 -2.57 -1.20 8.82
CA ASP A 28 -3.16 -0.47 9.97
C ASP A 28 -4.63 -0.08 9.70
N TRP A 29 -5.40 -0.97 9.05
CA TRP A 29 -6.78 -0.70 8.68
C TRP A 29 -7.72 -0.83 9.89
N ASP A 30 -8.47 0.23 10.15
CA ASP A 30 -9.57 0.26 11.11
C ASP A 30 -10.85 0.70 10.40
N GLU A 31 -11.85 -0.18 10.35
CA GLU A 31 -13.14 0.09 9.68
C GLU A 31 -13.88 1.30 10.26
N ASN A 32 -13.58 1.70 11.49
CA ASN A 32 -14.17 2.87 12.14
C ASN A 32 -13.38 4.16 11.93
N GLY A 33 -12.17 4.08 11.38
CA GLY A 33 -11.28 5.21 11.18
C GLY A 33 -11.84 6.21 10.15
N PRO A 34 -11.32 7.45 10.12
CA PRO A 34 -11.78 8.45 9.15
C PRO A 34 -11.39 8.07 7.71
N PHE A 35 -12.34 8.12 6.77
CA PHE A 35 -12.09 7.81 5.35
C PHE A 35 -10.89 8.59 4.75
N LYS A 36 -10.81 9.89 5.04
CA LYS A 36 -9.71 10.75 4.58
C LYS A 36 -8.36 10.35 5.15
N TYR A 37 -8.32 9.74 6.34
CA TYR A 37 -7.09 9.22 6.92
C TYR A 37 -6.55 8.07 6.06
N PHE A 38 -7.40 7.13 5.67
CA PHE A 38 -6.98 5.99 4.83
C PHE A 38 -6.56 6.38 3.42
N LEU A 39 -7.18 7.41 2.83
CA LEU A 39 -6.69 7.99 1.57
C LEU A 39 -5.26 8.53 1.70
N ARG A 40 -4.97 9.26 2.79
CA ARG A 40 -3.61 9.76 3.05
C ARG A 40 -2.63 8.64 3.37
N LEU A 41 -3.09 7.60 4.07
CA LEU A 41 -2.29 6.42 4.38
C LEU A 41 -1.88 5.68 3.10
N ALA A 42 -2.81 5.47 2.16
CA ALA A 42 -2.51 4.89 0.87
C ALA A 42 -1.49 5.72 0.07
N GLU A 43 -1.68 7.05 -0.04
CA GLU A 43 -0.71 7.89 -0.76
C GLU A 43 0.67 7.91 -0.06
N ARG A 44 0.72 7.85 1.27
CA ARG A 44 1.97 7.70 2.01
C ARG A 44 2.70 6.43 1.60
N TYR A 45 2.03 5.27 1.65
CA TYR A 45 2.66 4.01 1.22
C TYR A 45 3.12 4.06 -0.24
N ARG A 46 2.35 4.68 -1.14
CA ARG A 46 2.77 4.86 -2.54
C ARG A 46 4.03 5.71 -2.66
N LYS A 47 4.17 6.76 -1.84
CA LYS A 47 5.37 7.59 -1.78
C LYS A 47 6.55 6.81 -1.23
N ASP A 48 6.37 6.11 -0.11
CA ASP A 48 7.40 5.28 0.51
C ASP A 48 7.92 4.21 -0.46
N ALA A 49 7.01 3.59 -1.22
CA ALA A 49 7.36 2.62 -2.25
C ALA A 49 8.25 3.21 -3.34
N LYS A 50 7.91 4.41 -3.85
CA LYS A 50 8.74 5.11 -4.84
C LYS A 50 10.11 5.47 -4.30
N GLU A 51 10.19 5.90 -3.04
CA GLU A 51 11.46 6.19 -2.39
C GLU A 51 12.29 4.92 -2.20
N ALA A 52 11.67 3.79 -1.87
CA ALA A 52 12.34 2.49 -1.78
C ALA A 52 12.89 2.03 -3.14
N VAL A 53 12.11 2.19 -4.22
CA VAL A 53 12.60 1.96 -5.61
C VAL A 53 13.82 2.84 -5.90
N ALA A 54 13.78 4.13 -5.55
CA ALA A 54 14.89 5.05 -5.79
C ALA A 54 16.16 4.66 -5.00
N ARG A 55 16.01 4.01 -3.84
CA ARG A 55 17.11 3.46 -3.05
C ARG A 55 17.57 2.05 -3.48
N GLY A 56 16.88 1.43 -4.43
CA GLY A 56 17.13 0.05 -4.85
C GLY A 56 16.60 -1.03 -3.89
N ASP A 57 15.79 -0.64 -2.90
CA ASP A 57 15.16 -1.56 -1.95
C ASP A 57 13.83 -2.07 -2.52
N LEU A 58 13.92 -3.08 -3.38
CA LEU A 58 12.77 -3.63 -4.10
C LEU A 58 11.83 -4.44 -3.21
N GLU A 59 12.33 -5.03 -2.12
CA GLU A 59 11.48 -5.76 -1.16
C GLU A 59 10.56 -4.79 -0.42
N GLU A 60 11.10 -3.68 0.08
CA GLU A 60 10.30 -2.65 0.75
C GLU A 60 9.37 -1.94 -0.24
N ALA A 61 9.84 -1.68 -1.47
CA ALA A 61 9.00 -1.13 -2.51
C ALA A 61 7.78 -2.01 -2.81
N PHE A 62 7.98 -3.32 -2.92
CA PHE A 62 6.89 -4.27 -3.13
C PHE A 62 5.87 -4.21 -1.99
N VAL A 63 6.33 -4.29 -0.74
CA VAL A 63 5.46 -4.29 0.44
C VAL A 63 4.65 -2.99 0.51
N ALA A 64 5.29 -1.84 0.30
CA ALA A 64 4.62 -0.54 0.35
C ALA A 64 3.62 -0.35 -0.80
N PHE A 65 3.95 -0.77 -2.03
CA PHE A 65 2.98 -0.74 -3.14
C PHE A 65 1.78 -1.65 -2.88
N ALA A 66 2.02 -2.88 -2.41
CA ALA A 66 0.95 -3.82 -2.10
C ALA A 66 0.02 -3.29 -1.00
N ARG A 67 0.56 -2.70 0.07
CA ARG A 67 -0.24 -2.02 1.11
C ARG A 67 -1.10 -0.89 0.55
N SER A 68 -0.53 -0.05 -0.31
CA SER A 68 -1.28 1.03 -0.97
C SER A 68 -2.41 0.46 -1.84
N ALA A 69 -2.13 -0.59 -2.62
CA ALA A 69 -3.10 -1.20 -3.51
C ALA A 69 -4.26 -1.83 -2.72
N SER A 70 -3.98 -2.60 -1.67
CA SER A 70 -5.03 -3.22 -0.84
C SER A 70 -5.93 -2.17 -0.19
N ILE A 71 -5.39 -1.05 0.31
CA ILE A 71 -6.25 0.03 0.84
C ILE A 71 -7.16 0.59 -0.25
N VAL A 72 -6.61 0.90 -1.43
CA VAL A 72 -7.34 1.58 -2.51
C VAL A 72 -8.37 0.69 -3.19
N LEU A 73 -8.02 -0.57 -3.43
CA LEU A 73 -8.80 -1.49 -4.26
C LEU A 73 -9.75 -2.36 -3.44
N GLU A 74 -9.37 -2.72 -2.21
CA GLU A 74 -10.14 -3.67 -1.41
C GLU A 74 -10.87 -2.96 -0.26
N LYS A 75 -10.16 -2.11 0.49
CA LYS A 75 -10.68 -1.57 1.76
C LYS A 75 -11.51 -0.29 1.61
N LEU A 76 -11.03 0.68 0.84
CA LEU A 76 -11.75 1.94 0.65
C LEU A 76 -13.13 1.74 -0.01
N PRO A 77 -13.31 0.85 -1.01
CA PRO A 77 -14.62 0.61 -1.60
C PRO A 77 -15.66 0.01 -0.66
N SER A 78 -15.25 -0.66 0.42
CA SER A 78 -16.17 -1.21 1.44
C SER A 78 -16.40 -0.26 2.62
N HIS A 79 -15.70 0.88 2.68
CA HIS A 79 -15.82 1.83 3.78
C HIS A 79 -17.18 2.55 3.77
N ARG A 80 -17.80 2.72 4.94
CA ARG A 80 -19.14 3.35 5.10
C ARG A 80 -19.28 4.71 4.40
N ASP A 81 -18.22 5.51 4.46
CA ASP A 81 -18.20 6.86 3.90
C ASP A 81 -17.77 6.93 2.41
N TYR A 82 -17.56 5.80 1.74
CA TYR A 82 -17.10 5.76 0.34
C TYR A 82 -18.04 6.52 -0.61
N HIS A 83 -19.36 6.40 -0.38
CA HIS A 83 -20.38 7.07 -1.18
C HIS A 83 -20.68 8.51 -0.75
N THR A 84 -20.26 8.93 0.45
CA THR A 84 -20.60 10.24 1.02
C THR A 84 -19.42 11.21 1.02
N SER A 85 -18.19 10.72 1.21
CA SER A 85 -16.98 11.55 1.35
C SER A 85 -16.27 11.87 0.04
N LEU A 86 -16.61 11.18 -1.05
CA LEU A 86 -16.01 11.37 -2.37
C LEU A 86 -16.93 12.14 -3.31
N THR A 87 -16.35 12.94 -4.18
CA THR A 87 -17.05 13.48 -5.35
C THR A 87 -17.27 12.38 -6.39
N ASN A 88 -18.18 12.61 -7.34
CA ASN A 88 -18.48 11.63 -8.38
C ASN A 88 -17.23 11.31 -9.23
N THR A 89 -16.41 12.32 -9.53
CA THR A 89 -15.12 12.18 -10.21
C THR A 89 -14.13 11.34 -9.42
N GLN A 90 -14.03 11.55 -8.10
CA GLN A 90 -13.09 10.80 -7.27
C GLN A 90 -13.49 9.32 -7.17
N ARG A 91 -14.78 9.02 -7.03
CA ARG A 91 -15.28 7.64 -7.13
C ARG A 91 -15.00 7.02 -8.48
N HIS A 92 -15.30 7.74 -9.57
CA HIS A 92 -15.02 7.24 -10.92
C HIS A 92 -13.54 6.89 -11.10
N ASN A 93 -12.62 7.76 -10.63
CA ASN A 93 -11.19 7.50 -10.69
C ASN A 93 -10.78 6.25 -9.90
N LEU A 94 -11.31 6.05 -8.69
CA LEU A 94 -11.04 4.84 -7.90
C LEU A 94 -11.62 3.58 -8.56
N THR A 95 -12.81 3.68 -9.13
CA THR A 95 -13.44 2.60 -9.89
C THR A 95 -12.62 2.21 -11.12
N LEU A 96 -12.01 3.17 -11.84
CA LEU A 96 -11.12 2.86 -12.96
C LEU A 96 -9.94 1.99 -12.50
N VAL A 97 -9.29 2.31 -11.37
CA VAL A 97 -8.18 1.50 -10.84
C VAL A 97 -8.63 0.06 -10.56
N ARG A 98 -9.86 -0.13 -10.05
CA ARG A 98 -10.43 -1.46 -9.80
C ARG A 98 -10.67 -2.26 -11.08
N TYR A 99 -11.24 -1.65 -12.12
CA TYR A 99 -11.47 -2.35 -13.40
C TYR A 99 -10.18 -2.83 -14.06
N PHE A 100 -9.09 -2.07 -13.95
CA PHE A 100 -7.79 -2.50 -14.47
C PHE A 100 -7.19 -3.67 -13.68
N HIS A 101 -7.48 -3.78 -12.38
CA HIS A 101 -7.06 -4.95 -11.59
C HIS A 101 -7.79 -6.22 -12.06
N ASP A 102 -9.11 -6.16 -12.20
CA ASP A 102 -9.93 -7.35 -12.51
C ASP A 102 -9.78 -7.84 -13.97
N THR A 103 -9.18 -7.04 -14.86
CA THR A 103 -8.98 -7.40 -16.28
C THR A 103 -7.58 -7.95 -16.57
N VAL A 104 -6.62 -7.77 -15.65
CA VAL A 104 -5.19 -8.06 -15.88
C VAL A 104 -4.66 -9.23 -15.02
N VAL A 105 -5.50 -9.76 -14.12
CA VAL A 105 -5.24 -10.98 -13.33
C VAL A 105 -6.12 -12.12 -13.83
#